data_AF-A0A2X4UAF3-F1
#
_entry.id   AF-A0A2X4UAF3-F1
#
_cell.length_a   1.000
_cell.length_b   1.000
_cell.length_c   1.000
_cell.angle_alpha   90.00
_cell.angle_beta   90.00
_cell.angle_gamma   90.00
#
_symmetry.space_group_name_H-M   'P 1'
#
loop_
_entity.id
_entity.type
_entity.pdbx_description
1 polymer ?
#
loop_
_entity_poly.entity_id
_entity_poly.type
_entity_poly.pdbx_seq_one_letter_code
_entity_poly.pdbx_strand_id
1 'polypeptide(L)' 'MNNLPATDWAAYISQMEAILALEMDDARRQELLTQFNRIAAMAEPLMAFPLDQRLEIAGVYRA' A
#
# COMPACT_ATOMS: atom_id res chain seq x y z
N MET A 1 0.48 16.51 -15.06
CA MET A 1 1.29 15.70 -14.11
C MET A 1 0.54 15.68 -12.80
N ASN A 2 -0.12 14.56 -12.47
CA ASN A 2 -0.83 14.43 -11.20
C ASN A 2 0.21 14.27 -10.09
N ASN A 3 0.55 15.38 -9.42
CA ASN A 3 1.36 15.34 -8.20
C ASN A 3 0.42 14.92 -7.06
N LEU A 4 0.16 13.62 -6.93
CA LEU A 4 -0.48 13.09 -5.72
C LEU A 4 0.47 13.41 -4.55
N PRO A 5 -0.03 13.96 -3.43
CA PRO A 5 0.80 14.20 -2.27
C PRO A 5 1.47 12.89 -1.86
N ALA A 6 2.75 12.95 -1.48
CA ALA A 6 3.46 11.80 -0.97
C ALA A 6 2.65 11.19 0.18
N THR A 7 2.29 9.92 0.04
CA THR A 7 1.49 9.22 1.05
C THR A 7 2.26 9.17 2.36
N ASP A 8 1.67 9.69 3.44
CA ASP A 8 2.24 9.58 4.78
C ASP A 8 2.03 8.17 5.32
N TRP A 9 2.98 7.29 5.02
CA TRP A 9 2.93 5.89 5.45
C TRP A 9 3.05 5.72 6.97
N ALA A 10 3.67 6.66 7.68
CA ALA A 10 3.78 6.57 9.14
C ALA A 10 2.40 6.79 9.78
N ALA A 11 1.68 7.82 9.33
CA ALA A 11 0.30 8.07 9.77
C ALA A 11 -0.63 6.90 9.41
N TYR A 12 -0.50 6.33 8.20
CA TYR A 12 -1.27 5.16 7.78
C TYR A 12 -1.01 3.94 8.68
N ILE A 13 0.26 3.64 8.99
CA ILE A 13 0.64 2.52 9.85
C ILE A 13 0.06 2.70 11.25
N SER A 14 0.20 3.88 11.86
CA SER A 14 -0.37 4.15 13.19
C SER A 14 -1.89 4.00 13.22
N GLN A 15 -2.58 4.41 12.16
CA GLN A 15 -4.03 4.24 12.07
C GLN A 15 -4.42 2.75 11.92
N MET A 16 -3.70 2.00 11.08
CA MET A 16 -3.98 0.57 10.86
C MET A 16 -3.65 -0.29 12.07
N GLU A 17 -2.61 0.05 12.84
CA GLU A 17 -2.31 -0.61 14.11
C GLU A 17 -3.52 -0.55 15.07
N ALA A 18 -4.16 0.62 15.19
CA ALA A 18 -5.35 0.80 16.01
C ALA A 18 -6.58 0.08 15.42
N ILE A 19 -6.83 0.20 14.11
CA ILE A 19 -8.01 -0.42 13.46
C ILE A 19 -7.95 -1.94 13.54
N LEU A 20 -6.77 -2.52 13.36
CA LEU A 20 -6.56 -3.97 13.36
C LEU A 20 -6.28 -4.55 14.75
N ALA A 21 -6.26 -3.70 15.79
CA ALA A 21 -5.93 -4.08 17.16
C ALA A 21 -4.62 -4.87 17.27
N LEU A 22 -3.57 -4.38 16.60
CA LEU A 22 -2.24 -4.99 16.62
C LEU A 22 -1.39 -4.33 17.71
N GLU A 23 -0.58 -5.13 18.40
CA GLU A 23 0.44 -4.61 19.32
C GLU A 23 1.79 -4.57 18.62
N MET A 24 2.35 -3.37 18.43
CA MET A 24 3.66 -3.18 17.82
C MET A 24 4.58 -2.30 18.67
N ASP A 25 5.81 -2.78 18.87
CA ASP A 25 6.90 -1.94 19.37
C ASP A 25 7.43 -0.98 18.29
N ASP A 26 8.24 -0.02 18.71
CA ASP A 26 8.82 0.99 17.83
C ASP A 26 9.68 0.38 16.72
N ALA A 27 10.39 -0.71 17.01
CA ALA A 27 11.27 -1.36 16.04
C ALA A 27 10.46 -1.99 14.89
N ARG A 28 9.35 -2.67 15.21
CA ARG A 28 8.42 -3.23 14.22
C ARG A 28 7.75 -2.15 13.39
N ARG A 29 7.35 -1.03 14.01
CA ARG A 29 6.76 0.11 13.28
C ARG A 29 7.76 0.69 12.28
N GLN A 30 9.02 0.85 12.67
CA GLN A 30 10.07 1.38 11.80
C GLN A 30 10.41 0.42 10.64
N GLU A 31 10.46 -0.87 10.91
CA GLU A 31 10.66 -1.88 9.87
C GLU A 31 9.47 -1.88 8.89
N LEU A 32 8.24 -1.83 9.39
CA LEU A 32 7.05 -1.77 8.56
C LEU A 32 7.04 -0.54 7.66
N LEU A 33 7.42 0.63 8.20
CA LEU A 33 7.58 1.85 7.41
C LEU A 33 8.59 1.68 6.28
N THR A 34 9.73 1.03 6.54
CA THR A 34 10.74 0.74 5.52
C THR A 34 10.18 -0.15 4.42
N GLN A 35 9.46 -1.20 4.79
CA GLN A 35 8.86 -2.13 3.82
C GLN A 35 7.73 -1.48 3.01
N PHE A 36 6.89 -0.65 3.62
CA PHE A 36 5.84 0.09 2.92
C PHE A 36 6.42 1.02 1.85
N ASN A 37 7.50 1.75 2.17
CA ASN A 37 8.18 2.59 1.19
C ASN A 37 8.74 1.77 0.01
N ARG A 38 9.33 0.59 0.29
CA ARG A 38 9.83 -0.31 -0.76
C ARG A 38 8.71 -0.84 -1.64
N ILE A 39 7.59 -1.27 -1.04
CA ILE A 39 6.42 -1.77 -1.77
C ILE A 39 5.82 -0.64 -2.61
N ALA A 40 5.72 0.58 -2.08
CA ALA A 40 5.22 1.73 -2.82
C ALA A 40 6.07 2.01 -4.07
N ALA A 41 7.40 1.97 -3.94
CA ALA A 41 8.30 2.11 -5.09
C ALA A 41 8.15 0.95 -6.10
N MET A 42 7.98 -0.29 -5.63
CA MET A 42 7.73 -1.43 -6.53
C MET A 42 6.37 -1.37 -7.22
N ALA A 43 5.37 -0.77 -6.58
CA ALA A 43 4.01 -0.62 -7.09
C ALA A 43 3.86 0.60 -8.00
N GLU A 44 4.76 1.59 -7.93
CA GLU A 44 4.69 2.82 -8.74
C GLU A 44 4.52 2.55 -10.25
N PRO A 45 5.28 1.63 -10.89
CA PRO A 45 5.09 1.30 -12.30
C PRO A 45 3.70 0.70 -12.59
N LEU A 46 3.16 -0.09 -11.67
CA LEU A 46 1.84 -0.70 -11.80
C LEU A 46 0.73 0.36 -11.67
N MET A 47 0.87 1.30 -10.73
CA MET A 47 -0.08 2.40 -10.54
C MET A 47 -0.05 3.41 -11.69
N ALA A 48 1.10 3.57 -12.35
CA ALA A 48 1.25 4.40 -13.54
C ALA A 48 0.68 3.74 -14.82
N PHE A 49 0.44 2.43 -14.80
CA PHE A 49 -0.10 1.71 -15.94
C PHE A 49 -1.59 2.09 -16.15
N PRO A 50 -1.99 2.57 -17.34
CA PRO A 50 -3.37 2.95 -17.59
C PRO A 50 -4.27 1.71 -17.59
N LEU A 51 -5.28 1.71 -16.73
CA LEU A 51 -6.31 0.67 -16.72
C LEU A 51 -7.46 1.09 -17.63
N ASP A 52 -7.89 0.18 -18.51
CA ASP A 52 -9.15 0.33 -19.24
C ASP A 52 -10.33 0.22 -18.25
N GLN A 53 -11.41 0.94 -18.50
CA GLN A 53 -12.64 0.86 -17.69
C GLN A 53 -13.25 -0.56 -17.69
N ARG A 54 -12.89 -1.39 -18.67
CA ARG A 54 -13.38 -2.77 -18.82
C ARG A 54 -12.33 -3.83 -18.45
N LEU A 55 -11.28 -3.45 -17.71
CA LEU A 55 -10.25 -4.40 -17.31
C LEU A 55 -10.85 -5.41 -16.32
N GLU A 56 -11.11 -6.64 -16.78
CA GLU A 56 -11.48 -7.74 -15.91
C GLU A 56 -10.26 -8.17 -15.07
N ILE A 57 -10.49 -8.50 -13.81
CA ILE A 57 -9.45 -9.07 -12.95
C ILE A 57 -9.00 -10.40 -13.57
N ALA A 58 -7.71 -10.70 -13.54
CA ALA A 58 -7.16 -11.93 -14.10
C ALA A 58 -7.85 -13.18 -13.49
N GLY A 59 -8.80 -13.75 -14.24
CA GLY A 59 -9.30 -15.13 -14.11
C GLY A 59 -10.05 -15.48 -12.83
N VAL A 60 -11.37 -15.60 -12.95
CA VAL A 60 -12.33 -16.06 -11.94
C VAL A 60 -11.98 -17.45 -11.37
N TYR A 61 -11.99 -17.58 -10.04
CA TYR A 61 -11.99 -18.88 -9.35
C TYR A 61 -13.17 -19.71 -9.84
N ARG A 62 -12.89 -20.88 -10.43
CA ARG A 62 -13.93 -21.87 -10.74
C ARG A 62 -14.08 -22.79 -9.55
N ALA A 63 -15.17 -22.60 -8.79
CA ALA A 63 -15.65 -23.52 -7.77
C ALA A 63 -16.20 -24.80 -8.41
#